data_AF-A0A7K2XQI1-F1
#
_entry.id   AF-A0A7K2XQI1-F1
#
_cell.length_a   1.000
_cell.length_b   1.000
_cell.length_c   1.000
_cell.angle_alpha   90.00
_cell.angle_beta   90.00
_cell.angle_gamma   90.00
#
_symmetry.space_group_name_H-M   'P 1'
#
loop_
_entity.id
_entity.type
_entity.pdbx_description
1 polymer ?
#
loop_
_entity_poly.entity_id
_entity_poly.type
_entity_poly.pdbx_seq_one_letter_code
_entity_poly.pdbx_strand_id
1 'polypeptide(L)'
;MTNAVGLDGPAMLLMPLPGELPGSPAPVGARLTGLIEELGTSGYTAAMGSDPDAPAARAELLARLAALPDESIPLSGEPPAGSCVHDAFFEVRRGLGDSAALLVGAVLVSDVLVREDLAASGSTLEEDPDDLLLGVTGFLTGTLLPAVKAGPWLPARPVEAANRRWLVGHQRFFVMLQLLTVALRRLDRPDATAAQEEAAVRSFGWLCRSTAVSMRYAADFPPELYAEVRETMTPPAVNAGFSGLQTRDHQELVNWMRRLKHGGGLDRLDPASRTAVHAAVQHLYDAHVWVCDRFGGSAEPSLLMAQAAQAAGERAESGVAAAERLAHRRLRYLTPTGAA
;
A
#
# COMPACT_ATOMS: atom_id res chain seq x y z
N MET A 1 -29.20 -22.68 -8.68
CA MET A 1 -29.50 -21.37 -9.31
C MET A 1 -28.60 -20.36 -8.67
N THR A 2 -27.41 -20.21 -9.26
CA THR A 2 -26.35 -19.31 -8.82
C THR A 2 -26.65 -17.91 -9.35
N ASN A 3 -27.10 -17.03 -8.46
CA ASN A 3 -27.18 -15.60 -8.76
C ASN A 3 -25.76 -15.05 -8.85
N ALA A 4 -25.22 -15.04 -10.06
CA ALA A 4 -24.09 -14.19 -10.42
C ALA A 4 -24.60 -12.75 -10.46
N VAL A 5 -24.45 -12.04 -9.34
CA VAL A 5 -24.49 -10.58 -9.33
C VAL A 5 -23.24 -10.14 -10.07
N GLY A 6 -23.41 -9.63 -11.27
CA GLY A 6 -22.33 -9.05 -12.07
C GLY A 6 -21.77 -7.82 -11.36
N LEU A 7 -20.68 -8.01 -10.65
CA LEU A 7 -19.59 -7.06 -10.66
C LEU A 7 -18.67 -7.53 -11.78
N ASP A 8 -18.55 -6.75 -12.86
CA ASP A 8 -17.33 -6.78 -13.67
C ASP A 8 -16.17 -6.61 -12.66
N GLY A 9 -15.36 -7.66 -12.51
CA GLY A 9 -14.48 -7.84 -11.36
C GLY A 9 -13.51 -6.67 -11.14
N PRO A 10 -12.97 -6.48 -9.92
CA PRO A 10 -11.96 -5.47 -9.68
C PRO A 10 -10.79 -5.66 -10.66
N ALA A 11 -10.21 -4.56 -11.14
CA ALA A 11 -9.06 -4.66 -12.03
C ALA A 11 -7.91 -5.30 -11.25
N MET A 12 -7.52 -6.49 -11.68
CA MET A 12 -6.37 -7.23 -11.19
C MET A 12 -5.11 -6.37 -11.21
N LEU A 13 -4.40 -6.30 -10.08
CA LEU A 13 -3.22 -5.46 -9.93
C LEU A 13 -1.96 -6.24 -10.34
N LEU A 14 -1.32 -5.86 -11.44
CA LEU A 14 -0.03 -6.44 -11.85
C LEU A 14 1.12 -5.65 -11.20
N MET A 15 1.94 -6.32 -10.41
CA MET A 15 3.06 -5.72 -9.67
C MET A 15 4.38 -6.47 -9.92
N PRO A 16 5.55 -5.84 -9.76
CA PRO A 16 6.80 -6.58 -9.75
C PRO A 16 6.92 -7.44 -8.48
N LEU A 17 7.83 -8.41 -8.53
CA LEU A 17 8.31 -9.09 -7.32
C LEU A 17 9.08 -8.07 -6.43
N PRO A 18 8.90 -8.10 -5.09
CA PRO A 18 9.60 -7.18 -4.19
C PRO A 18 11.13 -7.22 -4.29
N GLY A 19 11.70 -8.40 -4.57
CA GLY A 19 13.14 -8.57 -4.76
C GLY A 19 13.69 -7.90 -6.02
N GLU A 20 12.83 -7.67 -7.03
CA GLU A 20 13.19 -7.12 -8.34
C GLU A 20 12.97 -5.60 -8.44
N LEU A 21 12.56 -4.95 -7.34
CA LEU A 21 12.26 -3.53 -7.33
C LEU A 21 13.44 -2.68 -7.80
N PRO A 22 13.19 -1.53 -8.45
CA PRO A 22 14.25 -0.64 -8.90
C PRO A 22 15.08 -0.13 -7.71
N GLY A 23 16.34 0.22 -7.97
CA GLY A 23 17.26 0.72 -6.95
C GLY A 23 16.94 2.13 -6.43
N SER A 24 16.09 2.90 -7.14
CA SER A 24 15.67 4.24 -6.71
C SER A 24 14.31 4.64 -7.32
N PRO A 25 13.66 5.71 -6.83
CA PRO A 25 12.38 6.19 -7.40
C PRO A 25 12.51 6.85 -8.77
N ALA A 26 13.71 7.30 -9.18
CA ALA A 26 13.87 8.10 -10.40
C ALA A 26 13.46 7.37 -11.69
N PRO A 27 13.81 6.09 -11.91
CA PRO A 27 13.29 5.32 -13.05
C PRO A 27 11.76 5.15 -13.03
N VAL A 28 11.14 5.09 -11.84
CA VAL A 28 9.68 5.00 -11.70
C VAL A 28 9.04 6.32 -12.14
N GLY A 29 9.55 7.45 -11.64
CA GLY A 29 9.06 8.78 -12.03
C GLY A 29 9.20 9.05 -13.52
N ALA A 30 10.37 8.80 -14.11
CA ALA A 30 10.61 9.01 -15.53
C ALA A 30 9.68 8.16 -16.42
N ARG A 31 9.46 6.89 -16.06
CA ARG A 31 8.52 6.02 -16.79
C ARG A 31 7.07 6.41 -16.60
N LEU A 32 6.70 6.86 -15.40
CA LEU A 32 5.35 7.34 -15.12
C LEU A 32 5.04 8.58 -15.95
N THR A 33 5.97 9.54 -16.03
CA THR A 33 5.84 10.71 -16.90
C THR A 33 5.65 10.30 -18.37
N GLY A 34 6.55 9.46 -18.89
CA GLY A 34 6.46 9.01 -20.29
C GLY A 34 5.15 8.25 -20.57
N LEU A 35 4.72 7.39 -19.65
CA LEU A 35 3.47 6.65 -19.83
C LEU A 35 2.24 7.56 -19.78
N ILE A 36 2.20 8.56 -18.91
CA ILE A 36 1.11 9.54 -18.87
C ILE A 36 1.06 10.36 -20.18
N GLU A 37 2.22 10.72 -20.72
CA GLU A 37 2.32 11.40 -22.02
C GLU A 37 1.81 10.51 -23.16
N GLU A 38 2.21 9.23 -23.19
CA GLU A 38 1.76 8.24 -24.19
C GLU A 38 0.26 7.95 -24.11
N LEU A 39 -0.29 7.82 -22.90
CA LEU A 39 -1.72 7.59 -22.66
C LEU A 39 -2.56 8.86 -22.88
N GLY A 40 -1.92 10.02 -23.01
CA GLY A 40 -2.54 11.32 -23.14
C GLY A 40 -2.82 11.97 -21.78
N THR A 41 -2.08 13.03 -21.45
CA THR A 41 -2.20 13.76 -20.18
C THR A 41 -3.63 14.23 -19.88
N SER A 42 -4.38 14.63 -20.92
CA SER A 42 -5.80 15.01 -20.78
C SER A 42 -6.69 13.84 -20.38
N GLY A 43 -6.41 12.64 -20.92
CA GLY A 43 -7.12 11.41 -20.58
C GLY A 43 -6.87 11.00 -19.13
N TYR A 44 -5.62 11.04 -18.68
CA TYR A 44 -5.28 10.77 -17.27
C TYR A 44 -5.92 11.81 -16.33
N THR A 45 -5.85 13.10 -16.67
CA THR A 45 -6.46 14.16 -15.86
C THR A 45 -7.98 13.99 -15.78
N ALA A 46 -8.64 13.67 -16.89
CA ALA A 46 -10.08 13.40 -16.93
C ALA A 46 -10.43 12.16 -16.07
N ALA A 47 -9.63 11.09 -16.16
CA ALA A 47 -9.83 9.90 -15.35
C ALA A 47 -9.70 10.21 -13.84
N MET A 48 -8.80 11.11 -13.44
CA MET A 48 -8.64 11.50 -12.04
C MET A 48 -9.64 12.56 -11.55
N GLY A 49 -10.39 13.19 -12.46
CA GLY A 49 -11.36 14.24 -12.14
C GLY A 49 -12.70 13.72 -11.60
N SER A 50 -13.62 14.66 -11.40
CA SER A 50 -15.01 14.43 -10.96
C SER A 50 -16.07 14.78 -12.00
N ASP A 51 -15.65 15.08 -13.23
CA ASP A 51 -16.56 15.46 -14.31
C ASP A 51 -17.46 14.28 -14.73
N PRO A 52 -18.62 14.54 -15.37
CA PRO A 52 -19.54 13.48 -15.83
C PRO A 52 -18.89 12.42 -16.73
N ASP A 53 -17.84 12.80 -17.46
CA ASP A 53 -17.10 11.90 -18.36
C ASP A 53 -15.98 11.11 -17.65
N ALA A 54 -15.68 11.42 -16.38
CA ALA A 54 -14.60 10.78 -15.63
C ALA A 54 -14.73 9.24 -15.54
N PRO A 55 -15.93 8.64 -15.35
CA PRO A 55 -16.07 7.18 -15.37
C PRO A 55 -15.67 6.55 -16.70
N ALA A 56 -16.03 7.17 -17.82
CA ALA A 56 -15.64 6.69 -19.15
C ALA A 56 -14.12 6.79 -19.37
N ALA A 57 -13.52 7.91 -18.94
CA ALA A 57 -12.07 8.10 -19.00
C ALA A 57 -11.31 7.09 -18.14
N ARG A 58 -11.83 6.72 -16.96
CA ARG A 58 -11.25 5.66 -16.10
C ARG A 58 -11.31 4.29 -16.76
N ALA A 59 -12.46 3.94 -17.33
CA ALA A 59 -12.64 2.67 -18.04
C ALA A 59 -11.68 2.56 -19.25
N GLU A 60 -11.55 3.64 -20.03
CA GLU A 60 -10.59 3.72 -21.13
C GLU A 60 -9.14 3.58 -20.66
N LEU A 61 -8.77 4.29 -19.58
CA LEU A 61 -7.43 4.22 -19.00
C LEU A 61 -7.12 2.81 -18.51
N LEU A 62 -8.03 2.15 -17.78
CA LEU A 62 -7.86 0.77 -17.34
C LEU A 62 -7.71 -0.20 -18.53
N ALA A 63 -8.52 -0.04 -19.57
CA ALA A 63 -8.43 -0.87 -20.77
C ALA A 63 -7.06 -0.71 -21.46
N ARG A 64 -6.54 0.52 -21.55
CA ARG A 64 -5.19 0.78 -22.08
C ARG A 64 -4.12 0.17 -21.20
N LEU A 65 -4.18 0.38 -19.88
CA LEU A 65 -3.23 -0.18 -18.91
C LEU A 65 -3.22 -1.70 -18.92
N ALA A 66 -4.38 -2.34 -19.12
CA ALA A 66 -4.50 -3.79 -19.25
C ALA A 66 -3.92 -4.34 -20.56
N ALA A 67 -3.77 -3.49 -21.59
CA ALA A 67 -3.16 -3.84 -22.87
C ALA A 67 -1.65 -3.57 -22.92
N LEU A 68 -1.08 -2.86 -21.93
CA LEU A 68 0.37 -2.61 -21.82
C LEU A 68 1.25 -3.82 -21.47
N PRO A 69 0.79 -4.85 -20.71
CA PRO A 69 1.59 -6.04 -20.51
C PRO A 69 1.86 -6.69 -21.87
N ASP A 70 3.13 -6.73 -22.27
CA ASP A 70 3.54 -7.57 -23.40
C ASP A 70 3.12 -9.01 -23.07
N GLU A 71 2.51 -9.74 -24.03
CA GLU A 71 2.16 -11.16 -23.85
C GLU A 71 3.40 -12.00 -23.48
N SER A 72 4.61 -11.44 -23.65
CA SER A 72 5.89 -12.00 -23.26
C SER A 72 6.27 -11.83 -21.77
N ILE A 73 5.54 -11.04 -20.96
CA ILE A 73 5.88 -10.84 -19.55
C ILE A 73 5.76 -12.20 -18.82
N PRO A 74 6.89 -12.79 -18.40
CA PRO A 74 6.84 -14.06 -17.71
C PRO A 74 6.23 -13.79 -16.34
N LEU A 75 5.14 -14.48 -16.05
CA LEU A 75 4.59 -14.48 -14.71
C LEU A 75 5.49 -15.33 -13.83
N SER A 76 5.72 -14.89 -12.59
CA SER A 76 6.40 -15.73 -11.62
C SER A 76 5.59 -17.02 -11.43
N GLY A 77 6.26 -18.18 -11.59
CA GLY A 77 5.68 -19.50 -11.41
C GLY A 77 5.31 -19.82 -9.96
N GLU A 78 5.13 -21.11 -9.65
CA GLU A 78 4.54 -21.57 -8.39
C GLU A 78 5.26 -20.94 -7.16
N PRO A 79 4.51 -20.21 -6.32
CA PRO A 79 5.07 -19.33 -5.30
C PRO A 79 5.72 -20.08 -4.12
N PRO A 80 6.72 -19.50 -3.42
CA PRO A 80 7.16 -20.01 -2.12
C PRO A 80 6.00 -20.04 -1.11
N ALA A 81 5.90 -21.13 -0.35
CA ALA A 81 4.77 -21.48 0.51
C ALA A 81 4.34 -20.33 1.46
N GLY A 82 3.03 -20.04 1.51
CA GLY A 82 2.39 -19.15 2.49
C GLY A 82 2.16 -17.69 2.06
N SER A 83 2.90 -17.18 1.08
CA SER A 83 2.81 -15.76 0.67
C SER A 83 1.88 -15.49 -0.53
N CYS A 84 1.50 -16.53 -1.27
CA CYS A 84 0.60 -16.44 -2.43
C CYS A 84 -0.87 -16.25 -2.10
N VAL A 85 -1.29 -16.63 -0.89
CA VAL A 85 -2.69 -16.51 -0.47
C VAL A 85 -3.09 -15.03 -0.37
N HIS A 86 -2.16 -14.15 0.01
CA HIS A 86 -2.41 -12.71 0.06
C HIS A 86 -2.52 -12.12 -1.35
N ASP A 87 -1.59 -12.47 -2.24
CA ASP A 87 -1.64 -12.04 -3.64
C ASP A 87 -2.96 -12.50 -4.29
N ALA A 88 -3.37 -13.76 -4.09
CA ALA A 88 -4.63 -14.27 -4.61
C ALA A 88 -5.85 -13.57 -4.00
N PHE A 89 -5.90 -13.40 -2.68
CA PHE A 89 -7.03 -12.76 -1.98
C PHE A 89 -7.22 -11.30 -2.39
N PHE A 90 -6.12 -10.56 -2.57
CA PHE A 90 -6.16 -9.14 -2.96
C PHE A 90 -6.01 -8.92 -4.48
N GLU A 91 -6.19 -9.98 -5.28
CA GLU A 91 -6.17 -9.94 -6.75
C GLU A 91 -4.90 -9.30 -7.33
N VAL A 92 -3.76 -9.60 -6.71
CA VAL A 92 -2.43 -9.15 -7.14
C VAL A 92 -1.74 -10.27 -7.93
N ARG A 93 -1.20 -9.92 -9.10
CA ARG A 93 -0.30 -10.80 -9.87
C ARG A 93 1.11 -10.24 -9.88
N ARG A 94 2.08 -11.15 -9.93
CA ARG A 94 3.50 -10.81 -9.95
C ARG A 94 4.11 -11.05 -11.33
N GLY A 95 4.55 -9.96 -11.97
CA GLY A 95 5.28 -9.99 -13.23
C GLY A 95 6.80 -10.00 -13.01
N LEU A 96 7.52 -10.63 -13.94
CA LEU A 96 8.97 -10.50 -14.09
C LEU A 96 9.31 -9.51 -15.20
N GLY A 97 10.56 -9.05 -15.23
CA GLY A 97 11.05 -8.13 -16.27
C GLY A 97 11.19 -6.71 -15.76
N ASP A 98 10.65 -5.75 -16.51
CA ASP A 98 10.84 -4.32 -16.25
C ASP A 98 10.08 -3.85 -15.00
N SER A 99 10.72 -3.98 -13.85
CA SER A 99 10.08 -3.72 -12.55
C SER A 99 9.63 -2.27 -12.37
N ALA A 100 10.32 -1.32 -13.01
CA ALA A 100 9.90 0.08 -12.99
C ALA A 100 8.61 0.27 -13.81
N ALA A 101 8.50 -0.34 -14.99
CA ALA A 101 7.26 -0.30 -15.78
C ALA A 101 6.09 -0.99 -15.05
N LEU A 102 6.32 -2.16 -14.45
CA LEU A 102 5.31 -2.88 -13.67
C LEU A 102 4.82 -2.04 -12.48
N LEU A 103 5.73 -1.40 -11.74
CA LEU A 103 5.36 -0.56 -10.60
C LEU A 103 4.59 0.69 -11.03
N VAL A 104 4.96 1.30 -12.16
CA VAL A 104 4.23 2.43 -12.76
C VAL A 104 2.80 2.04 -13.14
N GLY A 105 2.63 0.88 -13.80
CA GLY A 105 1.31 0.35 -14.12
C GLY A 105 0.48 0.12 -12.85
N ALA A 106 1.07 -0.45 -11.81
CA ALA A 106 0.41 -0.66 -10.53
C ALA A 106 -0.01 0.66 -9.85
N VAL A 107 0.82 1.70 -9.90
CA VAL A 107 0.46 3.03 -9.39
C VAL A 107 -0.78 3.55 -10.09
N LEU A 108 -0.79 3.59 -11.43
CA LEU A 108 -1.91 4.12 -12.20
C LEU A 108 -3.20 3.31 -12.02
N VAL A 109 -3.12 1.98 -12.05
CA VAL A 109 -4.30 1.12 -11.79
C VAL A 109 -4.84 1.39 -10.39
N SER A 110 -3.97 1.45 -9.37
CA SER A 110 -4.41 1.72 -7.99
C SER A 110 -5.02 3.12 -7.82
N ASP A 111 -4.51 4.14 -8.51
CA ASP A 111 -5.09 5.49 -8.51
C ASP A 111 -6.52 5.45 -9.07
N VAL A 112 -6.73 4.76 -10.20
CA VAL A 112 -8.06 4.63 -10.81
C VAL A 112 -9.02 3.87 -9.92
N LEU A 113 -8.60 2.74 -9.34
CA LEU A 113 -9.45 1.93 -8.47
C LEU A 113 -9.90 2.68 -7.22
N VAL A 114 -8.97 3.41 -6.57
CA VAL A 114 -9.30 4.27 -5.43
C VAL A 114 -10.26 5.37 -5.85
N ARG A 115 -10.02 6.01 -7.00
CA ARG A 115 -10.91 7.04 -7.52
C ARG A 115 -12.32 6.49 -7.79
N GLU A 116 -12.46 5.33 -8.41
CA GLU A 116 -13.76 4.69 -8.67
C GLU A 116 -14.53 4.41 -7.38
N ASP A 117 -13.85 3.85 -6.39
CA ASP A 117 -14.45 3.56 -5.10
C ASP A 117 -14.83 4.83 -4.33
N LEU A 118 -13.99 5.87 -4.33
CA LEU A 118 -14.35 7.17 -3.75
C LEU A 118 -15.55 7.82 -4.44
N ALA A 119 -15.66 7.69 -5.77
CA ALA A 119 -16.79 8.22 -6.53
C ALA A 119 -18.09 7.44 -6.26
N ALA A 120 -17.99 6.12 -6.09
CA ALA A 120 -19.15 5.26 -5.85
C ALA A 120 -19.63 5.26 -4.40
N SER A 121 -18.71 5.34 -3.44
CA SER A 121 -18.99 5.10 -2.03
C SER A 121 -18.78 6.32 -1.14
N GLY A 122 -18.00 7.32 -1.57
CA GLY A 122 -17.57 8.44 -0.71
C GLY A 122 -16.44 8.07 0.26
N SER A 123 -16.20 8.93 1.25
CA SER A 123 -15.20 8.75 2.31
C SER A 123 -15.61 9.43 3.62
N THR A 124 -15.12 8.93 4.75
CA THR A 124 -15.18 9.62 6.05
C THR A 124 -13.84 10.23 6.47
N LEU A 125 -12.79 10.07 5.67
CA LEU A 125 -11.50 10.70 5.93
C LEU A 125 -11.62 12.22 5.85
N GLU A 126 -10.88 12.90 6.72
CA GLU A 126 -10.76 14.36 6.69
C GLU A 126 -10.12 14.83 5.38
N GLU A 127 -10.22 16.13 5.12
CA GLU A 127 -9.56 16.73 3.97
C GLU A 127 -8.05 16.44 4.00
N ASP A 128 -7.54 16.04 2.84
CA ASP A 128 -6.15 15.66 2.62
C ASP A 128 -5.48 16.78 1.80
N PRO A 129 -5.03 17.87 2.44
CA PRO A 129 -4.51 19.04 1.73
C PRO A 129 -3.22 18.76 0.95
N ASP A 130 -2.52 17.69 1.32
CA ASP A 130 -1.29 17.23 0.69
C ASP A 130 -1.56 16.18 -0.42
N ASP A 131 -2.84 15.84 -0.67
CA ASP A 131 -3.28 14.75 -1.55
C ASP A 131 -2.49 13.45 -1.30
N LEU A 132 -2.23 13.11 -0.04
CA LEU A 132 -1.44 11.94 0.35
C LEU A 132 -2.03 10.62 -0.16
N LEU A 133 -3.36 10.50 -0.32
CA LEU A 133 -3.97 9.28 -0.83
C LEU A 133 -3.67 9.04 -2.33
N LEU A 134 -3.77 10.08 -3.17
CA LEU A 134 -3.71 9.96 -4.65
C LEU A 134 -2.60 10.77 -5.32
N GLY A 135 -1.93 11.63 -4.58
CA GLY A 135 -0.86 12.51 -5.03
C GLY A 135 0.49 11.82 -5.26
N VAL A 136 0.56 10.49 -5.16
CA VAL A 136 1.78 9.71 -5.43
C VAL A 136 2.27 9.95 -6.86
N THR A 137 1.35 10.00 -7.82
CA THR A 137 1.68 10.30 -9.21
C THR A 137 2.28 11.71 -9.32
N GLY A 138 1.68 12.72 -8.67
CA GLY A 138 2.24 14.07 -8.64
C GLY A 138 3.57 14.18 -7.91
N PHE A 139 3.75 13.43 -6.83
CA PHE A 139 5.01 13.33 -6.12
C PHE A 139 6.15 12.72 -6.97
N LEU A 140 5.85 11.69 -7.76
CA LEU A 140 6.84 11.00 -8.61
C LEU A 140 7.17 11.76 -9.89
N THR A 141 6.20 12.50 -10.45
CA THR A 141 6.34 13.19 -11.75
C THR A 141 6.60 14.69 -11.61
N GLY A 142 6.30 15.29 -10.46
CA GLY A 142 6.27 16.74 -10.26
C GLY A 142 4.97 17.42 -10.74
N THR A 143 4.03 16.66 -11.31
CA THR A 143 2.77 17.19 -11.84
C THR A 143 1.64 16.98 -10.83
N LEU A 144 1.33 18.00 -10.04
CA LEU A 144 0.23 17.93 -9.09
C LEU A 144 -1.12 17.96 -9.81
N LEU A 145 -1.98 17.03 -9.44
CA LEU A 145 -3.39 17.08 -9.80
C LEU A 145 -4.17 17.77 -8.68
N PRO A 146 -5.28 18.47 -9.02
CA PRO A 146 -6.18 18.99 -8.01
C PRO A 146 -6.73 17.85 -7.15
N ALA A 147 -6.67 18.02 -5.83
CA ALA A 147 -7.34 17.11 -4.92
C ALA A 147 -8.86 17.16 -5.18
N VAL A 148 -9.44 16.02 -5.50
CA VAL A 148 -10.90 15.88 -5.63
C VAL A 148 -11.46 15.43 -4.29
N LYS A 149 -12.31 16.26 -3.71
CA LYS A 149 -13.01 15.95 -2.46
C LYS A 149 -14.04 14.86 -2.70
N ALA A 150 -13.94 13.77 -1.94
CA ALA A 150 -14.99 12.76 -1.89
C ALA A 150 -16.19 13.27 -1.08
N GLY A 151 -17.39 12.89 -1.48
CA GLY A 151 -18.58 13.06 -0.66
C GLY A 151 -18.53 12.19 0.60
N PRO A 152 -19.47 12.37 1.54
CA PRO A 152 -19.57 11.51 2.72
C PRO A 152 -19.76 10.04 2.31
N TRP A 153 -19.24 9.12 3.12
CA TRP A 153 -19.40 7.68 2.86
C TRP A 153 -20.88 7.27 2.93
N LEU A 154 -21.50 7.03 1.77
CA LEU A 154 -22.93 6.72 1.61
C LEU A 154 -23.19 5.79 0.40
N PRO A 155 -22.61 4.58 0.38
CA PRO A 155 -22.80 3.65 -0.72
C PRO A 155 -24.22 3.07 -0.75
N ALA A 156 -24.72 2.76 -1.95
CA ALA A 156 -26.01 2.08 -2.12
C ALA A 156 -26.03 0.64 -1.56
N ARG A 157 -24.86 -0.01 -1.47
CA ARG A 157 -24.68 -1.39 -0.96
C ARG A 157 -23.53 -1.43 0.05
N PRO A 158 -23.79 -1.10 1.33
CA PRO A 158 -22.75 -0.89 2.35
C PRO A 158 -21.76 -2.05 2.54
N VAL A 159 -22.23 -3.28 2.66
CA VAL A 159 -21.37 -4.46 2.89
C VAL A 159 -20.44 -4.70 1.70
N GLU A 160 -20.95 -4.58 0.47
CA GLU A 160 -20.14 -4.75 -0.73
C GLU A 160 -19.12 -3.61 -0.91
N ALA A 161 -19.52 -2.38 -0.59
CA ALA A 161 -18.64 -1.23 -0.59
C ALA A 161 -17.52 -1.37 0.46
N ALA A 162 -17.81 -1.89 1.66
CA ALA A 162 -16.80 -2.16 2.68
C ALA A 162 -15.79 -3.23 2.22
N ASN A 163 -16.26 -4.33 1.62
CA ASN A 163 -15.38 -5.36 1.05
C ASN A 163 -14.52 -4.79 -0.09
N ARG A 164 -15.09 -3.96 -0.97
CA ARG A 164 -14.33 -3.30 -2.04
C ARG A 164 -13.31 -2.31 -1.49
N ARG A 165 -13.67 -1.47 -0.51
CA ARG A 165 -12.78 -0.53 0.18
C ARG A 165 -11.60 -1.26 0.82
N TRP A 166 -11.87 -2.39 1.47
CA TRP A 166 -10.84 -3.25 2.04
C TRP A 166 -9.89 -3.79 0.97
N LEU A 167 -10.43 -4.34 -0.13
CA LEU A 167 -9.65 -4.87 -1.25
C LEU A 167 -8.79 -3.78 -1.92
N VAL A 168 -9.41 -2.71 -2.40
CA VAL A 168 -8.76 -1.61 -3.11
C VAL A 168 -7.75 -0.89 -2.21
N GLY A 169 -8.09 -0.70 -0.93
CA GLY A 169 -7.17 -0.12 0.04
C GLY A 169 -5.92 -0.97 0.27
N HIS A 170 -6.04 -2.30 0.32
CA HIS A 170 -4.89 -3.19 0.43
C HIS A 170 -4.05 -3.24 -0.86
N GLN A 171 -4.70 -3.24 -2.03
CA GLN A 171 -4.00 -3.11 -3.31
C GLN A 171 -3.16 -1.83 -3.35
N ARG A 172 -3.76 -0.68 -3.00
CA ARG A 172 -3.04 0.59 -2.87
C ARG A 172 -1.90 0.48 -1.85
N PHE A 173 -2.17 -0.10 -0.68
CA PHE A 173 -1.16 -0.28 0.35
C PHE A 173 0.04 -1.11 -0.13
N PHE A 174 -0.16 -2.16 -0.94
CA PHE A 174 0.94 -2.94 -1.50
C PHE A 174 1.81 -2.13 -2.47
N VAL A 175 1.21 -1.31 -3.33
CA VAL A 175 1.95 -0.36 -4.19
C VAL A 175 2.79 0.58 -3.32
N MET A 176 2.19 1.11 -2.25
CA MET A 176 2.87 2.00 -1.32
C MET A 176 4.03 1.33 -0.58
N LEU A 177 3.89 0.06 -0.17
CA LEU A 177 4.99 -0.71 0.44
C LEU A 177 6.18 -0.88 -0.51
N GLN A 178 5.92 -1.11 -1.80
CA GLN A 178 7.00 -1.20 -2.79
C GLN A 178 7.68 0.15 -3.02
N LEU A 179 6.92 1.24 -3.14
CA LEU A 179 7.48 2.59 -3.25
C LEU A 179 8.29 2.98 -2.00
N LEU A 180 7.80 2.66 -0.80
CA LEU A 180 8.53 2.84 0.45
C LEU A 180 9.83 2.05 0.47
N THR A 181 9.82 0.82 -0.01
CA THR A 181 11.03 -0.01 -0.11
C THR A 181 12.05 0.63 -1.05
N VAL A 182 11.61 1.12 -2.22
CA VAL A 182 12.45 1.83 -3.18
C VAL A 182 13.02 3.12 -2.59
N ALA A 183 12.23 3.87 -1.82
CA ALA A 183 12.69 5.09 -1.14
C ALA A 183 13.64 4.79 0.03
N LEU A 184 13.40 3.73 0.79
CA LEU A 184 14.26 3.29 1.89
C LEU A 184 15.67 2.92 1.40
N ARG A 185 15.77 2.23 0.25
CA ARG A 185 17.05 1.92 -0.40
C ARG A 185 17.87 3.17 -0.70
N ARG A 186 17.22 4.29 -0.97
CA ARG A 186 17.88 5.58 -1.23
C ARG A 186 18.53 6.21 0.01
N LEU A 187 18.15 5.78 1.22
CA LEU A 187 18.80 6.22 2.44
C LEU A 187 20.16 5.50 2.65
N ASP A 188 20.41 4.38 1.97
CA ASP A 188 21.66 3.63 2.08
C ASP A 188 22.69 4.08 1.02
N ARG A 189 23.14 5.33 1.10
CA ARG A 189 24.06 5.93 0.11
C ARG A 189 25.29 6.53 0.79
N PRO A 190 26.43 5.83 0.84
CA PRO A 190 27.61 6.31 1.57
C PRO A 190 28.20 7.61 0.99
N ASP A 191 28.02 7.83 -0.31
CA ASP A 191 28.55 9.00 -1.02
C ASP A 191 27.49 10.10 -1.24
N ALA A 192 26.40 10.11 -0.47
CA ALA A 192 25.37 11.13 -0.60
C ALA A 192 25.85 12.49 -0.10
N THR A 193 25.56 13.55 -0.86
CA THR A 193 25.69 14.91 -0.33
C THR A 193 24.58 15.20 0.68
N ALA A 194 24.76 16.20 1.55
CA ALA A 194 23.72 16.60 2.52
C ALA A 194 22.37 16.92 1.83
N ALA A 195 22.39 17.60 0.69
CA ALA A 195 21.18 17.90 -0.09
C ALA A 195 20.50 16.63 -0.66
N GLN A 196 21.29 15.62 -1.05
CA GLN A 196 20.75 14.34 -1.52
C GLN A 196 20.15 13.52 -0.39
N GLU A 197 20.78 13.54 0.79
CA GLU A 197 20.25 12.92 2.00
C GLU A 197 18.93 13.57 2.41
N GLU A 198 18.88 14.89 2.53
CA GLU A 198 17.68 15.63 2.89
C GLU A 198 16.52 15.33 1.92
N ALA A 199 16.80 15.29 0.62
CA ALA A 199 15.81 14.91 -0.38
C ALA A 199 15.32 13.47 -0.20
N ALA A 200 16.22 12.52 0.08
CA ALA A 200 15.84 11.12 0.31
C ALA A 200 14.97 10.96 1.57
N VAL A 201 15.33 11.62 2.67
CA VAL A 201 14.58 11.62 3.93
C VAL A 201 13.21 12.26 3.74
N ARG A 202 13.13 13.41 3.06
CA ARG A 202 11.86 14.07 2.75
C ARG A 202 10.94 13.18 1.91
N SER A 203 11.48 12.56 0.86
CA SER A 203 10.75 11.62 0.00
C SER A 203 10.24 10.41 0.77
N PHE A 204 11.08 9.79 1.60
CA PHE A 204 10.71 8.66 2.43
C PHE A 204 9.62 9.06 3.44
N GLY A 205 9.77 10.21 4.12
CA GLY A 205 8.79 10.74 5.05
C GLY A 205 7.43 11.04 4.41
N TRP A 206 7.42 11.59 3.19
CA TRP A 206 6.17 11.81 2.44
C TRP A 206 5.48 10.48 2.12
N LEU A 207 6.23 9.48 1.62
CA LEU A 207 5.69 8.15 1.33
C LEU A 207 5.19 7.44 2.59
N CYS A 208 5.83 7.64 3.75
CA CYS A 208 5.33 7.12 5.02
C CYS A 208 3.96 7.72 5.37
N ARG A 209 3.77 9.03 5.21
CA ARG A 209 2.47 9.67 5.45
C ARG A 209 1.41 9.20 4.44
N SER A 210 1.76 9.13 3.16
CA SER A 210 0.87 8.61 2.10
C SER A 210 0.44 7.16 2.35
N THR A 211 1.36 6.32 2.79
CA THR A 211 1.06 4.93 3.17
C THR A 211 0.15 4.87 4.41
N ALA A 212 0.37 5.72 5.41
CA ALA A 212 -0.49 5.82 6.59
C ALA A 212 -1.92 6.24 6.22
N VAL A 213 -2.08 7.20 5.30
CA VAL A 213 -3.39 7.57 4.75
C VAL A 213 -4.02 6.41 3.97
N SER A 214 -3.23 5.66 3.20
CA SER A 214 -3.72 4.46 2.50
C SER A 214 -4.24 3.38 3.45
N MET A 215 -3.58 3.17 4.60
CA MET A 215 -4.08 2.25 5.64
C MET A 215 -5.41 2.74 6.22
N ARG A 216 -5.52 4.04 6.51
CA ARG A 216 -6.77 4.62 7.01
C ARG A 216 -7.90 4.53 5.99
N TYR A 217 -7.60 4.76 4.72
CA TYR A 217 -8.52 4.55 3.60
C TYR A 217 -9.01 3.11 3.52
N ALA A 218 -8.12 2.11 3.67
CA ALA A 218 -8.55 0.71 3.66
C ALA A 218 -9.54 0.37 4.79
N ALA A 219 -9.56 1.16 5.87
CA ALA A 219 -10.46 1.05 7.01
C ALA A 219 -11.59 2.09 7.03
N ASP A 220 -11.72 2.88 5.96
CA ASP A 220 -12.66 4.00 5.83
C ASP A 220 -14.08 3.51 5.48
N PHE A 221 -14.67 2.78 6.42
CA PHE A 221 -16.06 2.36 6.43
C PHE A 221 -16.51 2.15 7.89
N PRO A 222 -17.83 2.07 8.17
CA PRO A 222 -18.33 1.87 9.52
C PRO A 222 -17.83 0.57 10.18
N PRO A 223 -17.31 0.60 11.44
CA PRO A 223 -16.75 -0.58 12.11
C PRO A 223 -17.69 -1.78 12.22
N GLU A 224 -18.99 -1.55 12.28
CA GLU A 224 -20.02 -2.60 12.35
C GLU A 224 -20.04 -3.51 11.11
N LEU A 225 -19.51 -3.05 9.96
CA LEU A 225 -19.42 -3.84 8.73
C LEU A 225 -18.14 -4.69 8.66
N TYR A 226 -17.25 -4.57 9.65
CA TYR A 226 -15.99 -5.30 9.63
C TYR A 226 -16.16 -6.80 9.88
N ALA A 227 -17.24 -7.22 10.56
CA ALA A 227 -17.49 -8.64 10.79
C ALA A 227 -17.62 -9.38 9.45
N GLU A 228 -18.38 -8.83 8.52
CA GLU A 228 -18.59 -9.38 7.17
C GLU A 228 -17.30 -9.36 6.35
N VAL A 229 -16.50 -8.29 6.44
CA VAL A 229 -15.18 -8.22 5.79
C VAL A 229 -14.24 -9.28 6.39
N ARG A 230 -14.23 -9.43 7.72
CA ARG A 230 -13.38 -10.38 8.44
C ARG A 230 -13.70 -11.82 8.09
N GLU A 231 -14.97 -12.17 7.89
CA GLU A 231 -15.39 -13.52 7.47
C GLU A 231 -14.73 -13.94 6.16
N THR A 232 -14.57 -13.02 5.20
CA THR A 232 -13.86 -13.30 3.94
C THR A 232 -12.38 -13.67 4.14
N MET A 233 -11.78 -13.26 5.26
CA MET A 233 -10.38 -13.52 5.62
C MET A 233 -10.22 -14.71 6.58
N THR A 234 -11.22 -15.61 6.64
CA THR A 234 -11.15 -16.84 7.45
C THR A 234 -11.25 -18.10 6.57
N PRO A 235 -10.82 -19.28 7.07
CA PRO A 235 -11.02 -20.54 6.36
C PRO A 235 -12.51 -20.81 6.06
N PRO A 236 -12.84 -21.43 4.91
CA PRO A 236 -11.92 -21.98 3.91
C PRO A 236 -11.44 -20.99 2.84
N ALA A 237 -11.89 -19.72 2.87
CA ALA A 237 -11.54 -18.73 1.84
C ALA A 237 -10.04 -18.41 1.81
N VAL A 238 -9.40 -18.39 2.98
CA VAL A 238 -7.94 -18.24 3.13
C VAL A 238 -7.41 -19.18 4.22
N ASN A 239 -6.09 -19.28 4.32
CA ASN A 239 -5.45 -20.04 5.40
C ASN A 239 -5.72 -19.39 6.77
N ALA A 240 -5.80 -20.21 7.82
CA ALA A 240 -5.87 -19.72 9.18
C ALA A 240 -4.65 -18.83 9.50
N GLY A 241 -4.89 -17.74 10.25
CA GLY A 241 -3.87 -16.76 10.61
C GLY A 241 -3.53 -15.72 9.54
N PHE A 242 -4.39 -15.57 8.52
CA PHE A 242 -4.24 -14.56 7.48
C PHE A 242 -3.93 -13.16 8.06
N SER A 243 -2.79 -12.58 7.67
CA SER A 243 -2.31 -11.32 8.23
C SER A 243 -1.38 -10.60 7.28
N GLY A 244 -1.55 -9.28 7.17
CA GLY A 244 -0.68 -8.42 6.37
C GLY A 244 0.82 -8.53 6.69
N LEU A 245 1.21 -9.07 7.85
CA LEU A 245 2.60 -9.35 8.19
C LEU A 245 3.26 -10.43 7.31
N GLN A 246 2.44 -11.28 6.69
CA GLN A 246 2.85 -12.41 5.88
C GLN A 246 3.01 -12.03 4.40
N THR A 247 2.70 -10.78 3.99
CA THR A 247 2.88 -10.34 2.61
C THR A 247 4.36 -10.21 2.24
N ARG A 248 4.68 -10.46 0.97
CA ARG A 248 6.06 -10.39 0.47
C ARG A 248 6.61 -8.97 0.49
N ASP A 249 5.78 -7.99 0.14
CA ASP A 249 6.18 -6.58 0.12
C ASP A 249 6.56 -6.10 1.52
N HIS A 250 5.76 -6.47 2.53
CA HIS A 250 6.07 -6.15 3.92
C HIS A 250 7.35 -6.84 4.40
N GLN A 251 7.55 -8.12 4.08
CA GLN A 251 8.79 -8.84 4.42
C GLN A 251 10.02 -8.19 3.81
N GLU A 252 9.95 -7.78 2.54
CA GLU A 252 11.05 -7.10 1.85
C GLU A 252 11.35 -5.72 2.47
N LEU A 253 10.33 -4.94 2.81
CA LEU A 253 10.51 -3.66 3.52
C LEU A 253 11.26 -3.87 4.85
N VAL A 254 10.82 -4.83 5.67
CA VAL A 254 11.48 -5.14 6.95
C VAL A 254 12.90 -5.68 6.74
N ASN A 255 13.14 -6.46 5.69
CA ASN A 255 14.49 -6.91 5.34
C ASN A 255 15.41 -5.72 5.01
N TRP A 256 14.92 -4.73 4.28
CA TRP A 256 15.66 -3.50 4.00
C TRP A 256 15.91 -2.66 5.26
N MET A 257 14.94 -2.54 6.17
CA MET A 257 15.17 -1.88 7.46
C MET A 257 16.31 -2.55 8.24
N ARG A 258 16.34 -3.89 8.27
CA ARG A 258 17.42 -4.66 8.90
C ARG A 258 18.77 -4.43 8.20
N ARG A 259 18.80 -4.44 6.86
CA ARG A 259 20.02 -4.17 6.08
C ARG A 259 20.56 -2.76 6.35
N LEU A 260 19.69 -1.75 6.35
CA LEU A 260 20.08 -0.37 6.62
C LEU A 260 20.70 -0.23 8.01
N LYS A 261 20.18 -0.94 9.02
CA LYS A 261 20.81 -1.01 10.35
C LYS A 261 22.16 -1.70 10.32
N HIS A 262 22.20 -2.95 9.87
CA HIS A 262 23.40 -3.79 9.98
C HIS A 262 24.53 -3.36 9.04
N GLY A 263 24.20 -2.71 7.92
CA GLY A 263 25.15 -2.10 7.00
C GLY A 263 25.63 -0.71 7.43
N GLY A 264 25.21 -0.22 8.61
CA GLY A 264 25.58 1.10 9.13
C GLY A 264 24.97 2.28 8.36
N GLY A 265 23.99 2.04 7.49
CA GLY A 265 23.35 3.08 6.67
C GLY A 265 22.68 4.16 7.51
N LEU A 266 22.01 3.76 8.59
CA LEU A 266 21.42 4.72 9.54
C LEU A 266 22.47 5.52 10.30
N ASP A 267 23.59 4.90 10.66
CA ASP A 267 24.65 5.55 11.42
C ASP A 267 25.39 6.60 10.58
N ARG A 268 25.35 6.47 9.24
CA ARG A 268 25.86 7.45 8.28
C ARG A 268 24.97 8.68 8.10
N LEU A 269 23.66 8.56 8.37
CA LEU A 269 22.74 9.70 8.28
C LEU A 269 23.05 10.73 9.36
N ASP A 270 22.83 12.01 9.03
CA ASP A 270 22.81 13.09 10.00
C ASP A 270 21.82 12.77 11.15
N PRO A 271 22.10 13.16 12.41
CA PRO A 271 21.19 12.91 13.53
C PRO A 271 19.75 13.42 13.32
N ALA A 272 19.57 14.57 12.64
CA ALA A 272 18.25 15.09 12.33
C ALA A 272 17.53 14.22 11.29
N SER A 273 18.23 13.82 10.23
CA SER A 273 17.74 12.89 9.22
C SER A 273 17.32 11.55 9.82
N ARG A 274 18.13 11.00 10.72
CA ARG A 274 17.83 9.75 11.42
C ARG A 274 16.58 9.87 12.29
N THR A 275 16.44 10.98 13.01
CA THR A 275 15.25 11.28 13.83
C THR A 275 14.00 11.38 12.95
N ALA A 276 14.10 12.05 11.80
CA ALA A 276 13.00 12.17 10.85
C ALA A 276 12.58 10.82 10.25
N VAL A 277 13.55 9.96 9.89
CA VAL A 277 13.28 8.59 9.41
C VAL A 277 12.58 7.76 10.48
N HIS A 278 13.05 7.82 11.73
CA HIS A 278 12.40 7.12 12.85
C HIS A 278 10.96 7.62 13.06
N ALA A 279 10.75 8.94 13.11
CA ALA A 279 9.43 9.53 13.26
C ALA A 279 8.47 9.17 12.11
N ALA A 280 8.97 9.14 10.86
CA ALA A 280 8.18 8.74 9.71
C ALA A 280 7.70 7.28 9.80
N VAL A 281 8.55 6.36 10.26
CA VAL A 281 8.16 4.96 10.45
C VAL A 281 7.29 4.76 11.69
N GLN A 282 7.49 5.54 12.76
CA GLN A 282 6.57 5.55 13.90
C GLN A 282 5.15 5.89 13.43
N HIS A 283 5.02 6.92 12.60
CA HIS A 283 3.72 7.34 12.06
C HIS A 283 3.00 6.24 11.26
N LEU A 284 3.74 5.40 10.52
CA LEU A 284 3.17 4.21 9.86
C LEU A 284 2.59 3.22 10.87
N TYR A 285 3.31 2.96 11.96
CA TYR A 285 2.84 2.05 12.99
C TYR A 285 1.65 2.60 13.75
N ASP A 286 1.63 3.91 14.02
CA ASP A 286 0.48 4.56 14.65
C ASP A 286 -0.79 4.40 13.80
N ALA A 287 -0.66 4.51 12.47
CA ALA A 287 -1.77 4.26 11.55
C ALA A 287 -2.23 2.80 11.58
N HIS A 288 -1.31 1.84 11.65
CA HIS A 288 -1.67 0.42 11.79
C HIS A 288 -2.38 0.13 13.12
N VAL A 289 -1.87 0.67 14.24
CA VAL A 289 -2.51 0.57 15.55
C VAL A 289 -3.92 1.16 15.52
N TRP A 290 -4.08 2.32 14.89
CA TRP A 290 -5.39 2.95 14.72
C TRP A 290 -6.38 2.06 13.94
N VAL A 291 -5.94 1.41 12.86
CA VAL A 291 -6.80 0.47 12.11
C VAL A 291 -7.20 -0.71 12.99
N CYS A 292 -6.28 -1.27 13.77
CA CYS A 292 -6.60 -2.35 14.70
C CYS A 292 -7.62 -1.91 15.75
N ASP A 293 -7.42 -0.75 16.38
CA ASP A 293 -8.32 -0.25 17.41
C ASP A 293 -9.72 0.04 16.86
N ARG A 294 -9.81 0.67 15.69
CA ARG A 294 -11.07 0.97 14.99
C ARG A 294 -11.98 -0.26 14.85
N PHE A 295 -11.38 -1.42 14.61
CA PHE A 295 -12.10 -2.68 14.41
C PHE A 295 -12.10 -3.60 15.65
N GLY A 296 -12.04 -3.01 16.85
CA GLY A 296 -12.16 -3.75 18.11
C GLY A 296 -10.91 -4.51 18.54
N GLY A 297 -9.78 -4.31 17.87
CA GLY A 297 -8.51 -4.97 18.17
C GLY A 297 -7.89 -4.60 19.51
N SER A 298 -8.44 -3.62 20.24
CA SER A 298 -8.09 -3.37 21.65
C SER A 298 -8.62 -4.46 22.58
N ALA A 299 -9.74 -5.10 22.24
CA ALA A 299 -10.33 -6.20 22.99
C ALA A 299 -10.05 -7.58 22.36
N GLU A 300 -10.05 -7.65 21.03
CA GLU A 300 -9.94 -8.92 20.30
C GLU A 300 -8.54 -9.16 19.71
N PRO A 301 -8.09 -10.43 19.62
CA PRO A 301 -6.86 -10.77 18.94
C PRO A 301 -7.00 -10.61 17.40
N SER A 302 -5.87 -10.33 16.76
CA SER A 302 -5.77 -10.48 15.30
C SER A 302 -5.87 -11.95 14.91
N LEU A 303 -6.24 -12.24 13.65
CA LEU A 303 -6.36 -13.62 13.15
C LEU A 303 -5.08 -14.43 13.36
N LEU A 304 -3.92 -13.80 13.15
CA LEU A 304 -2.61 -14.44 13.39
C LEU A 304 -2.37 -14.74 14.87
N MET A 305 -2.67 -13.80 15.77
CA MET A 305 -2.47 -14.01 17.21
C MET A 305 -3.45 -15.04 17.77
N ALA A 306 -4.70 -15.04 17.28
CA ALA A 306 -5.69 -16.05 17.64
C ALA A 306 -5.21 -17.46 17.27
N GLN A 307 -4.71 -17.64 16.05
CA GLN A 307 -4.16 -18.93 15.61
C GLN A 307 -2.94 -19.37 16.42
N ALA A 308 -1.99 -18.45 16.67
CA ALA A 308 -0.79 -18.76 17.42
C ALA A 308 -1.09 -19.17 18.87
N ALA A 309 -2.02 -18.46 19.53
CA ALA A 309 -2.45 -18.76 20.88
C ALA A 309 -3.21 -20.10 20.96
N GLN A 310 -4.05 -20.39 19.96
CA GLN A 310 -4.72 -21.69 19.86
C GLN A 310 -3.72 -22.84 19.75
N ALA A 311 -2.66 -22.68 18.94
CA ALA A 311 -1.60 -23.67 18.80
C ALA A 311 -0.78 -23.84 20.10
N ALA A 312 -0.61 -22.78 20.88
CA ALA A 312 0.13 -22.77 22.14
C ALA A 312 -0.71 -23.17 23.38
N GLY A 313 -2.05 -23.23 23.27
CA GLY A 313 -2.94 -23.41 24.41
C GLY A 313 -2.99 -22.20 25.35
N GLU A 314 -2.67 -21.01 24.84
CA GLU A 314 -2.58 -19.76 25.63
C GLU A 314 -3.71 -18.79 25.28
N ARG A 315 -3.88 -17.74 26.10
CA ARG A 315 -4.77 -16.63 25.77
C ARG A 315 -4.10 -15.73 24.74
N ALA A 316 -4.81 -15.46 23.64
CA ALA A 316 -4.31 -14.56 22.61
C ALA A 316 -4.20 -13.12 23.12
N GLU A 317 -3.08 -12.48 22.79
CA GLU A 317 -2.90 -11.04 22.93
C GLU A 317 -3.83 -10.28 21.97
N SER A 318 -4.29 -9.08 22.38
CA SER A 318 -5.11 -8.22 21.54
C SER A 318 -4.37 -7.73 20.29
N GLY A 319 -5.10 -7.39 19.24
CA GLY A 319 -4.54 -6.88 17.99
C GLY A 319 -3.71 -5.62 18.17
N VAL A 320 -4.17 -4.67 19.00
CA VAL A 320 -3.47 -3.42 19.31
C VAL A 320 -2.14 -3.70 20.02
N ALA A 321 -2.15 -4.49 21.09
CA ALA A 321 -0.92 -4.82 21.83
C ALA A 321 0.09 -5.57 20.94
N ALA A 322 -0.40 -6.46 20.08
CA ALA A 322 0.45 -7.14 19.09
C ALA A 322 1.09 -6.16 18.09
N ALA A 323 0.31 -5.21 17.57
CA ALA A 323 0.78 -4.18 16.65
C ALA A 323 1.81 -3.25 17.30
N GLU A 324 1.56 -2.78 18.52
CA GLU A 324 2.48 -1.94 19.30
C GLU A 324 3.79 -2.66 19.61
N ARG A 325 3.73 -3.93 20.02
CA ARG A 325 4.94 -4.72 20.27
C ARG A 325 5.77 -4.90 18.99
N LEU A 326 5.12 -5.16 17.86
CA LEU A 326 5.79 -5.28 16.57
C LEU A 326 6.41 -3.96 16.12
N ALA A 327 5.69 -2.85 16.31
CA ALA A 327 6.18 -1.50 16.07
C ALA A 327 7.46 -1.24 16.88
N HIS A 328 7.41 -1.44 18.20
CA HIS A 328 8.54 -1.26 19.09
C HIS A 328 9.74 -2.11 18.65
N ARG A 329 9.54 -3.40 18.35
CA ARG A 329 10.62 -4.29 17.89
C ARG A 329 11.27 -3.82 16.59
N ARG A 330 10.49 -3.28 15.65
CA ARG A 330 10.98 -2.89 14.32
C ARG A 330 11.54 -1.48 14.29
N LEU A 331 11.03 -0.58 15.12
CA LEU A 331 11.62 0.75 15.32
C LEU A 331 13.01 0.67 15.93
N ARG A 332 13.33 -0.38 16.69
CA ARG A 332 14.71 -0.69 17.09
C ARG A 332 15.64 -0.96 15.92
N TYR A 333 15.13 -1.23 14.71
CA TYR A 333 15.97 -1.26 13.51
C TYR A 333 16.38 0.15 13.06
N LEU A 334 15.68 1.20 13.51
CA LEU A 334 15.90 2.59 13.15
C LEU A 334 16.54 3.42 14.28
N THR A 335 16.77 2.83 15.45
CA THR A 335 17.48 3.45 16.57
C THR A 335 19.00 3.22 16.47
N PRO A 336 19.84 4.20 16.85
CA PRO A 336 21.29 4.05 16.84
C PRO A 336 21.79 2.86 17.68
N THR A 337 22.93 2.31 17.30
CA THR A 337 23.65 1.34 18.15
C THR A 337 24.28 2.11 19.33
N GLY A 338 23.72 1.97 20.54
CA GLY A 338 24.26 2.60 21.76
C GLY A 338 23.36 3.63 22.45
N ALA A 339 22.15 3.88 21.95
CA ALA A 339 21.12 4.59 22.68
C ALA A 339 20.27 3.60 23.50
N ALA A 340 20.77 3.24 24.68
CA ALA A 340 20.02 2.53 25.73
C ALA A 340 20.33 3.19 27.08
#